data_AF-A0A9J7N7M8-F1
#
_entry.id   AF-A0A9J7N7M8-F1
#
_cell.length_a   1.000
_cell.length_b   1.000
_cell.length_c   1.000
_cell.angle_alpha   90.00
_cell.angle_beta   90.00
_cell.angle_gamma   90.00
#
_symmetry.space_group_name_H-M   'P 1'
#
loop_
_entity.id
_entity.type
_entity.pdbx_description
1 polymer ?
#
loop_
_entity_poly.entity_id
_entity_poly.type
_entity_poly.pdbx_seq_one_letter_code
_entity_poly.pdbx_strand_id
1 'polypeptide(L)'
;MAEDMEIMSHAACQFTLDNIWMGRMTSSTPKWKILAAMIFPPLLFIIEYVEDEDPTHEHEDGPSILDRITFYYTAPITKFMYSVVSHVLLIFIFSYMVLFELQPLSKESIGWSEGLMVLWIAILGLEEIRQMVGAGVMIQTWISNPWNILDIFIVALFEISFLIRLSLEKGFEKTDFQLIRILYCFTLILICYRTFPMFYLSKTMGPKIVMIWKMVGDVMFFLCILAVFVVAYGVPRLALTEPDSKFTPAYTEKVFRTPYWQMHGELLYLEEGEGPDLPWYVDFMEAGYMLLVNVMLLNLLIALFTFTIEHVQEHAHQYWSYYRYDVIQEYHDRPLGPGPLLLIGLVWKLWQHYGAENGDTSNNPFSE
;
A
#
# COMPACT_ATOMS: atom_id res chain seq x y z
N MET A 1 23.23 -6.08 -11.51
CA MET A 1 22.30 -6.07 -10.35
C MET A 1 23.03 -6.07 -9.02
N ALA A 2 23.87 -7.07 -8.68
CA ALA A 2 24.59 -7.06 -7.40
C ALA A 2 25.61 -5.91 -7.28
N GLU A 3 26.40 -5.66 -8.33
CA GLU A 3 27.34 -4.53 -8.39
C GLU A 3 26.62 -3.17 -8.32
N ASP A 4 25.49 -3.04 -9.02
CA ASP A 4 24.67 -1.83 -8.98
C ASP A 4 24.10 -1.57 -7.57
N MET A 5 23.67 -2.61 -6.86
CA MET A 5 23.18 -2.50 -5.47
C MET A 5 24.28 -2.03 -4.52
N GLU A 6 25.52 -2.52 -4.70
CA GLU A 6 26.66 -2.11 -3.90
C GLU A 6 26.99 -0.63 -4.13
N ILE A 7 27.07 -0.20 -5.40
CA ILE A 7 27.30 1.21 -5.76
C ILE A 7 26.21 2.11 -5.18
N MET A 8 24.93 1.75 -5.35
CA MET A 8 23.81 2.55 -4.85
C MET A 8 23.74 2.62 -3.32
N SER A 9 24.31 1.64 -2.62
CA SER A 9 24.40 1.65 -1.16
C SER A 9 25.51 2.56 -0.61
N HIS A 10 26.44 3.02 -1.47
CA HIS A 10 27.55 3.87 -1.06
C HIS A 10 27.07 5.21 -0.49
N ALA A 11 27.75 5.70 0.56
CA ALA A 11 27.34 6.90 1.30
C ALA A 11 27.25 8.15 0.40
N ALA A 12 28.16 8.30 -0.57
CA ALA A 12 28.13 9.41 -1.53
C ALA A 12 26.87 9.39 -2.40
N CYS A 13 26.46 8.23 -2.91
CA CYS A 13 25.25 8.08 -3.70
C CYS A 13 24.00 8.37 -2.85
N GLN A 14 23.96 7.86 -1.61
CA GLN A 14 22.85 8.13 -0.69
C GLN A 14 22.75 9.61 -0.29
N PHE A 15 23.88 10.31 -0.14
CA PHE A 15 23.90 11.75 0.10
C PHE A 15 23.36 12.55 -1.10
N THR A 16 23.78 12.21 -2.32
CA THR A 16 23.24 12.83 -3.53
C THR A 16 21.74 12.58 -3.67
N LEU A 17 21.27 11.37 -3.39
CA LEU A 17 19.84 11.04 -3.41
C LEU A 17 19.05 11.78 -2.32
N ASP A 18 19.63 12.00 -1.14
CA ASP A 18 19.02 12.83 -0.10
C ASP A 18 18.85 14.29 -0.59
N ASN A 19 19.83 14.83 -1.30
CA ASN A 19 19.76 16.19 -1.86
C ASN A 19 18.71 16.29 -2.98
N ILE A 20 18.69 15.34 -3.92
CA ILE A 20 17.67 15.28 -4.98
C ILE A 20 16.27 15.16 -4.37
N TRP A 21 16.11 14.35 -3.32
CA TRP A 21 14.84 14.19 -2.62
C TRP A 21 14.33 15.47 -1.96
N MET A 22 15.23 16.26 -1.37
CA MET A 22 14.92 17.55 -0.76
C MET A 22 14.73 18.68 -1.78
N GLY A 23 15.23 18.49 -3.01
CA GLY A 23 15.18 19.51 -4.06
C GLY A 23 15.98 20.74 -3.66
N ARG A 24 15.39 21.93 -3.84
CA ARG A 24 16.00 23.22 -3.49
C ARG A 24 15.93 23.56 -1.98
N MET A 25 15.35 22.69 -1.16
CA MET A 25 15.28 22.90 0.30
C MET A 25 16.55 22.37 0.99
N THR A 26 16.96 23.02 2.06
CA THR A 26 18.12 22.59 2.84
C THR A 26 17.88 21.21 3.45
N SER A 27 18.84 20.29 3.32
CA SER A 27 18.77 18.90 3.80
C SER A 27 18.64 18.75 5.32
N SER A 28 18.96 19.81 6.08
CA SER A 28 18.78 19.90 7.53
C SER A 28 17.32 20.14 7.95
N THR A 29 16.42 20.45 7.02
CA THR A 29 15.03 20.82 7.34
C THR A 29 14.28 19.63 7.95
N PRO A 30 13.76 19.74 9.18
CA PRO A 30 13.03 18.65 9.80
C PRO A 30 11.69 18.42 9.09
N LYS A 31 11.36 17.14 8.85
CA LYS A 31 10.17 16.70 8.09
C LYS A 31 8.83 17.28 8.61
N TRP A 32 8.71 17.54 9.91
CA TRP A 32 7.50 18.12 10.49
C TRP A 32 7.27 19.58 10.07
N LYS A 33 8.34 20.36 9.80
CA LYS A 33 8.20 21.73 9.29
C LYS A 33 7.64 21.72 7.87
N ILE A 34 8.07 20.78 7.04
CA ILE A 34 7.51 20.56 5.69
C ILE A 34 6.02 20.22 5.82
N LEU A 35 5.65 19.27 6.68
CA LEU A 35 4.24 18.95 6.91
C LEU A 35 3.41 20.13 7.46
N ALA A 36 3.99 20.95 8.34
CA ALA A 36 3.31 22.13 8.86
C ALA A 36 3.12 23.21 7.78
N ALA A 37 4.12 23.43 6.92
CA ALA A 37 4.05 24.37 5.80
C ALA A 37 3.03 23.96 4.73
N MET A 38 2.76 22.66 4.59
CA MET A 38 1.67 22.14 3.76
C MET A 38 0.29 22.56 4.26
N ILE A 39 0.06 22.51 5.58
CA ILE A 39 -1.24 22.86 6.19
C ILE A 39 -1.38 24.39 6.28
N PHE A 40 -0.29 25.09 6.55
CA PHE A 40 -0.27 26.54 6.72
C PHE A 40 0.84 27.15 5.86
N PRO A 41 0.50 27.59 4.62
CA PRO A 41 1.44 28.13 3.64
C PRO A 41 2.35 29.28 4.13
N PRO A 42 1.94 30.17 5.06
CA PRO A 42 2.86 31.20 5.56
C PRO A 42 4.09 30.65 6.33
N LEU A 43 4.10 29.39 6.76
CA LEU A 43 5.30 28.76 7.36
C LEU A 43 6.40 28.47 6.32
N LEU A 44 6.12 28.58 5.02
CA LEU A 44 7.13 28.42 3.96
C LEU A 44 8.29 29.42 4.11
N PHE A 45 8.03 30.61 4.65
CA PHE A 45 9.05 31.64 4.85
C PHE A 45 10.07 31.33 5.95
N ILE A 46 9.80 30.32 6.79
CA ILE A 46 10.71 29.87 7.86
C ILE A 46 11.65 28.76 7.38
N ILE A 47 11.38 28.20 6.19
CA ILE A 47 12.21 27.15 5.60
C ILE A 47 13.41 27.81 4.90
N GLU A 48 14.60 27.27 5.15
CA GLU A 48 15.84 27.68 4.48
C GLU A 48 15.95 26.96 3.12
N TYR A 49 16.13 27.75 2.06
CA TYR A 49 16.32 27.28 0.70
C TYR A 49 17.79 27.46 0.31
N VAL A 50 18.32 26.50 -0.46
CA VAL A 50 19.68 26.57 -0.97
C VAL A 50 19.69 27.51 -2.17
N GLU A 51 20.47 28.59 -2.09
CA GLU A 51 20.74 29.50 -3.20
C GLU A 51 21.74 28.85 -4.16
N ASP A 52 21.63 29.15 -5.46
CA ASP A 52 22.55 28.63 -6.47
C ASP A 52 23.98 29.16 -6.24
N GLU A 53 24.99 28.29 -6.38
CA GLU A 53 26.40 28.69 -6.48
C GLU A 53 26.77 29.16 -7.90
N ASP A 54 25.80 29.52 -8.75
CA ASP A 54 26.09 29.93 -10.13
C ASP A 54 26.75 31.33 -10.16
N PRO A 55 28.01 31.45 -10.58
CA PRO A 55 28.77 32.70 -10.51
C PRO A 55 28.36 33.73 -11.57
N THR A 56 27.36 33.44 -12.40
CA THR A 56 26.92 34.29 -13.52
C THR A 56 25.62 35.05 -13.28
N HIS A 57 24.89 34.76 -12.18
CA HIS A 57 23.67 35.47 -11.81
C HIS A 57 23.68 35.86 -10.33
N GLU A 58 24.43 36.92 -9.99
CA GLU A 58 24.29 37.63 -8.72
C GLU A 58 22.92 38.34 -8.69
N HIS A 59 21.85 37.62 -8.36
CA HIS A 59 20.65 38.26 -7.83
C HIS A 59 20.94 38.66 -6.37
N GLU A 60 21.28 39.93 -6.13
CA GLU A 60 21.51 40.51 -4.79
C GLU A 60 20.27 40.40 -3.86
N ASP A 61 19.10 40.14 -4.42
CA ASP A 61 17.86 39.87 -3.70
C ASP A 61 17.58 38.36 -3.74
N GLY A 62 17.54 37.70 -2.58
CA GLY A 62 17.21 36.27 -2.47
C GLY A 62 15.87 35.89 -3.14
N PRO A 63 15.55 34.60 -3.24
CA PRO A 63 14.48 34.10 -4.11
C PRO A 63 13.12 34.77 -3.82
N SER A 64 12.41 35.16 -4.88
CA SER A 64 11.11 35.81 -4.78
C SER A 64 10.08 34.89 -4.12
N ILE A 65 8.97 35.46 -3.63
CA ILE A 65 7.92 34.69 -2.95
C ILE A 65 7.37 33.57 -3.86
N LEU A 66 7.23 33.85 -5.15
CA LEU A 66 6.73 32.89 -6.14
C LEU A 66 7.76 31.79 -6.40
N ASP A 67 9.04 32.12 -6.39
CA ASP A 67 10.11 31.13 -6.57
C ASP A 67 10.16 30.18 -5.38
N ARG A 68 10.07 30.70 -4.14
CA ARG A 68 10.02 29.88 -2.92
C ARG A 68 8.82 28.93 -2.90
N ILE A 69 7.65 29.42 -3.32
CA ILE A 69 6.44 28.61 -3.47
C ILE A 69 6.70 27.51 -4.51
N THR A 70 7.22 27.88 -5.67
CA THR A 70 7.50 26.94 -6.77
C THR A 70 8.48 25.87 -6.33
N PHE A 71 9.62 26.25 -5.76
CA PHE A 71 10.65 25.34 -5.23
C PHE A 71 10.10 24.38 -4.18
N TYR A 72 9.20 24.83 -3.32
CA TYR A 72 8.58 23.96 -2.32
C TYR A 72 7.66 22.91 -2.97
N TYR A 73 6.77 23.33 -3.88
CA TYR A 73 5.78 22.44 -4.49
C TYR A 73 6.40 21.51 -5.54
N THR A 74 7.50 21.91 -6.19
CA THR A 74 8.23 21.06 -7.15
C THR A 74 9.10 20.00 -6.47
N ALA A 75 9.46 20.17 -5.20
CA ALA A 75 10.33 19.24 -4.48
C ALA A 75 9.70 17.83 -4.33
N PRO A 76 10.45 16.73 -4.59
CA PRO A 76 9.94 15.36 -4.48
C PRO A 76 9.41 15.01 -3.08
N ILE A 77 10.09 15.44 -2.01
CA ILE A 77 9.63 15.21 -0.64
C ILE A 77 8.26 15.84 -0.36
N THR A 78 8.01 17.03 -0.89
CA THR A 78 6.74 17.73 -0.73
C THR A 78 5.64 16.97 -1.46
N LYS A 79 5.88 16.58 -2.73
CA LYS A 79 4.95 15.74 -3.51
C LYS A 79 4.61 14.43 -2.80
N PHE A 80 5.60 13.78 -2.21
CA PHE A 80 5.40 12.56 -1.42
C PHE A 80 4.55 12.80 -0.16
N MET A 81 4.88 13.81 0.65
CA MET A 81 4.09 14.13 1.85
C MET A 81 2.63 14.42 1.48
N TYR A 82 2.43 15.13 0.38
CA TYR A 82 1.11 15.44 -0.17
C TYR A 82 0.39 14.14 -0.57
N SER A 83 1.09 13.23 -1.25
CA SER A 83 0.57 11.91 -1.59
C SER A 83 0.15 11.10 -0.37
N VAL A 84 0.96 11.13 0.71
CA VAL A 84 0.64 10.44 1.97
C VAL A 84 -0.63 11.02 2.60
N VAL A 85 -0.71 12.34 2.75
CA VAL A 85 -1.88 13.02 3.33
C VAL A 85 -3.13 12.74 2.49
N SER A 86 -3.02 12.87 1.17
CA SER A 86 -4.09 12.55 0.22
C SER A 86 -4.57 11.11 0.35
N HIS A 87 -3.67 10.13 0.45
CA HIS A 87 -4.02 8.72 0.60
C HIS A 87 -4.73 8.43 1.93
N VAL A 88 -4.25 9.03 3.03
CA VAL A 88 -4.90 8.90 4.33
C VAL A 88 -6.31 9.51 4.31
N LEU A 89 -6.48 10.68 3.70
CA LEU A 89 -7.79 11.30 3.51
C LEU A 89 -8.72 10.44 2.64
N LEU A 90 -8.21 9.85 1.56
CA LEU A 90 -8.95 8.91 0.73
C LEU A 90 -9.49 7.73 1.56
N ILE A 91 -8.65 7.11 2.39
CA ILE A 91 -9.07 6.02 3.29
C ILE A 91 -10.17 6.50 4.25
N PHE A 92 -10.01 7.66 4.87
CA PHE A 92 -11.01 8.18 5.81
C PHE A 92 -12.35 8.48 5.13
N ILE A 93 -12.34 9.17 3.99
CA ILE A 93 -13.57 9.50 3.24
C ILE A 93 -14.23 8.23 2.74
N PHE A 94 -13.45 7.26 2.22
CA PHE A 94 -13.99 6.00 1.74
C PHE A 94 -14.56 5.14 2.88
N SER A 95 -13.90 5.12 4.03
CA SER A 95 -14.41 4.43 5.23
C SER A 95 -15.73 5.07 5.70
N TYR A 96 -15.80 6.40 5.72
CA TYR A 96 -17.04 7.13 6.04
C TYR A 96 -18.15 6.79 5.04
N MET A 97 -17.85 6.79 3.74
CA MET A 97 -18.81 6.43 2.69
C MET A 97 -19.35 5.01 2.90
N VAL A 98 -18.47 4.01 3.08
CA VAL A 98 -18.87 2.59 3.24
C VAL A 98 -19.70 2.37 4.52
N LEU A 99 -19.36 3.06 5.62
CA LEU A 99 -20.04 2.88 6.90
C LEU A 99 -21.39 3.61 7.00
N PHE A 100 -21.48 4.83 6.48
CA PHE A 100 -22.61 5.72 6.77
C PHE A 100 -23.48 6.05 5.56
N GLU A 101 -22.88 6.28 4.38
CA GLU A 101 -23.62 6.75 3.19
C GLU A 101 -23.93 5.62 2.18
N LEU A 102 -23.31 4.44 2.32
CA LEU A 102 -23.55 3.33 1.40
C LEU A 102 -24.93 2.71 1.63
N GLN A 103 -25.90 3.25 0.89
CA GLN A 103 -27.28 2.81 0.85
C GLN A 103 -27.74 2.44 -0.56
N PRO A 104 -28.78 1.59 -0.68
CA PRO A 104 -29.37 1.28 -1.96
C PRO A 104 -29.94 2.53 -2.64
N LEU A 105 -29.76 2.67 -3.96
CA LEU A 105 -30.14 3.88 -4.73
C LEU A 105 -31.63 4.25 -4.66
N SER A 106 -32.50 3.33 -4.23
CA SER A 106 -33.93 3.60 -4.03
C SER A 106 -34.24 4.41 -2.77
N LYS A 107 -33.32 4.48 -1.80
CA LYS A 107 -33.50 5.19 -0.54
C LYS A 107 -32.84 6.55 -0.52
N GLU A 108 -31.61 6.63 -1.02
CA GLU A 108 -30.83 7.87 -1.08
C GLU A 108 -30.14 7.98 -2.44
N SER A 109 -30.08 9.20 -2.97
CA SER A 109 -29.30 9.51 -4.17
C SER A 109 -27.80 9.45 -3.86
N ILE A 110 -26.97 9.50 -4.90
CA ILE A 110 -25.50 9.50 -4.79
C ILE A 110 -25.07 10.59 -3.80
N GLY A 111 -24.42 10.16 -2.71
CA GLY A 111 -23.89 11.06 -1.68
C GLY A 111 -22.72 11.89 -2.21
N TRP A 112 -22.46 13.03 -1.58
CA TRP A 112 -21.31 13.87 -1.94
C TRP A 112 -19.98 13.12 -1.78
N SER A 113 -19.88 12.24 -0.77
CA SER A 113 -18.66 11.47 -0.49
C SER A 113 -18.40 10.44 -1.59
N GLU A 114 -19.45 9.79 -2.09
CA GLU A 114 -19.37 8.86 -3.21
C GLU A 114 -18.97 9.56 -4.51
N GLY A 115 -19.61 10.69 -4.85
CA GLY A 115 -19.24 11.46 -6.04
C GLY A 115 -17.79 11.92 -5.99
N LEU A 116 -17.32 12.34 -4.81
CA LEU A 116 -15.92 12.68 -4.58
C LEU A 116 -15.00 11.46 -4.75
N MET A 117 -15.37 10.28 -4.23
CA MET A 117 -14.60 9.05 -4.36
C MET A 117 -14.47 8.58 -5.82
N VAL A 118 -15.55 8.65 -6.59
CA VAL A 118 -15.55 8.31 -8.02
C VAL A 118 -14.59 9.23 -8.77
N LEU A 119 -14.70 10.55 -8.55
CA LEU A 119 -13.77 11.50 -9.15
C LEU A 119 -12.33 11.20 -8.73
N TRP A 120 -12.09 10.96 -7.45
CA TRP A 120 -10.74 10.75 -6.92
C TRP A 120 -10.08 9.48 -7.49
N ILE A 121 -10.80 8.36 -7.52
CA ILE A 121 -10.28 7.09 -8.07
C ILE A 121 -10.10 7.17 -9.58
N ALA A 122 -11.00 7.86 -10.30
CA ALA A 122 -10.81 8.12 -11.72
C ALA A 122 -9.53 8.92 -12.00
N ILE A 123 -9.22 9.91 -11.18
CA ILE A 123 -7.97 10.70 -11.29
C ILE A 123 -6.74 9.82 -11.04
N LEU A 124 -6.79 8.94 -10.03
CA LEU A 124 -5.71 7.96 -9.80
C LEU A 124 -5.55 7.03 -11.00
N GLY A 125 -6.66 6.54 -11.58
CA GLY A 125 -6.62 5.73 -12.80
C GLY A 125 -6.00 6.46 -14.00
N LEU A 126 -6.31 7.74 -14.19
CA LEU A 126 -5.70 8.57 -15.23
C LEU A 126 -4.19 8.75 -15.01
N GLU A 127 -3.75 8.88 -13.76
CA GLU A 127 -2.33 8.97 -13.43
C GLU A 127 -1.58 7.67 -13.75
N GLU A 128 -2.18 6.51 -13.48
CA GLU A 128 -1.61 5.22 -13.88
C GLU A 128 -1.49 5.10 -15.41
N ILE A 129 -2.52 5.54 -16.15
CA ILE A 129 -2.46 5.60 -17.62
C ILE A 129 -1.35 6.54 -18.09
N ARG A 130 -1.20 7.71 -17.47
CA ARG A 130 -0.12 8.65 -17.79
C ARG A 130 1.26 8.03 -17.54
N GLN A 131 1.44 7.28 -16.46
CA GLN A 131 2.70 6.60 -16.19
C GLN A 131 3.00 5.51 -17.22
N MET A 132 1.99 4.75 -17.63
CA MET A 132 2.12 3.74 -18.69
C MET A 132 2.54 4.35 -20.04
N VAL A 133 1.96 5.49 -20.42
CA VAL A 133 2.18 6.13 -21.74
C VAL A 133 3.39 7.06 -21.74
N GLY A 134 3.51 7.91 -20.73
CA GLY A 134 4.45 9.02 -20.70
C GLY A 134 5.89 8.65 -20.34
N ALA A 135 6.13 7.48 -19.75
CA ALA A 135 7.47 7.09 -19.33
C ALA A 135 8.30 6.45 -20.46
N GLY A 136 7.71 6.14 -21.62
CA GLY A 136 8.41 5.37 -22.68
C GLY A 136 8.88 3.97 -22.21
N VAL A 137 8.43 3.55 -21.03
CA VAL A 137 8.79 2.30 -20.40
C VAL A 137 8.06 1.19 -21.15
N MET A 138 8.81 0.15 -21.52
CA MET A 138 8.23 -1.04 -22.12
C MET A 138 7.14 -1.57 -21.17
N ILE A 139 5.91 -1.73 -21.65
CA ILE A 139 4.72 -2.15 -20.85
C ILE A 139 5.05 -3.36 -19.95
N GLN A 140 5.93 -4.24 -20.44
CA GLN A 140 6.43 -5.41 -19.72
C GLN A 140 7.16 -5.06 -18.40
N THR A 141 7.95 -3.99 -18.37
CA THR A 141 8.65 -3.51 -17.17
C THR A 141 7.69 -2.83 -16.20
N TRP A 142 6.63 -2.18 -16.70
CA TRP A 142 5.63 -1.56 -15.85
C TRP A 142 4.72 -2.62 -15.17
N ILE A 143 4.30 -3.65 -15.91
CA ILE A 143 3.48 -4.76 -15.39
C ILE A 143 4.29 -5.65 -14.42
N SER A 144 5.62 -5.69 -14.50
CA SER A 144 6.43 -6.52 -13.60
C SER A 144 6.38 -6.04 -12.14
N ASN A 145 6.00 -4.78 -11.90
CA ASN A 145 5.84 -4.24 -10.55
C ASN A 145 4.49 -4.68 -9.95
N PRO A 146 4.48 -5.45 -8.84
CA PRO A 146 3.24 -5.92 -8.21
C PRO A 146 2.34 -4.77 -7.72
N TRP A 147 2.91 -3.61 -7.39
CA TRP A 147 2.16 -2.46 -6.91
C TRP A 147 1.34 -1.80 -8.03
N ASN A 148 1.87 -1.78 -9.24
CA ASN A 148 1.17 -1.26 -10.42
C ASN A 148 -0.02 -2.16 -10.80
N ILE A 149 0.15 -3.49 -10.69
CA ILE A 149 -0.94 -4.45 -10.88
C ILE A 149 -2.04 -4.22 -9.82
N LEU A 150 -1.64 -4.02 -8.55
CA LEU A 150 -2.57 -3.72 -7.47
C LEU A 150 -3.37 -2.44 -7.77
N ASP A 151 -2.73 -1.40 -8.28
CA ASP A 151 -3.40 -0.13 -8.61
C ASP A 151 -4.44 -0.27 -9.73
N ILE A 152 -4.12 -1.00 -10.81
CA ILE A 152 -5.12 -1.35 -11.84
C ILE A 152 -6.28 -2.11 -11.22
N PHE A 153 -5.98 -3.09 -10.36
CA PHE A 153 -7.00 -3.93 -9.77
C PHE A 153 -7.93 -3.13 -8.84
N ILE A 154 -7.39 -2.20 -8.06
CA ILE A 154 -8.18 -1.28 -7.22
C ILE A 154 -9.13 -0.43 -8.08
N VAL A 155 -8.60 0.21 -9.12
CA VAL A 155 -9.41 1.07 -10.02
C VAL A 155 -10.50 0.24 -10.70
N ALA A 156 -10.14 -0.91 -11.28
CA ALA A 156 -11.10 -1.77 -11.96
C ALA A 156 -12.20 -2.29 -11.02
N LEU A 157 -11.83 -2.75 -9.81
CA LEU A 157 -12.80 -3.26 -8.84
C LEU A 157 -13.75 -2.16 -8.36
N PHE A 158 -13.25 -0.94 -8.13
CA PHE A 158 -14.07 0.20 -7.75
C PHE A 158 -15.06 0.57 -8.87
N GLU A 159 -14.59 0.71 -10.11
CA GLU A 159 -15.44 1.07 -11.25
C GLU A 159 -16.51 0.00 -11.51
N ILE A 160 -16.15 -1.29 -11.46
CA ILE A 160 -17.13 -2.39 -11.58
C ILE A 160 -18.17 -2.31 -10.46
N SER A 161 -17.75 -2.06 -9.22
CA SER A 161 -18.66 -1.91 -8.07
C SER A 161 -19.63 -0.75 -8.26
N PHE A 162 -19.14 0.36 -8.79
CA PHE A 162 -19.94 1.55 -9.09
C PHE A 162 -20.93 1.30 -10.25
N LEU A 163 -20.49 0.67 -11.34
CA LEU A 163 -21.33 0.33 -12.49
C LEU A 163 -22.44 -0.68 -12.13
N ILE A 164 -22.12 -1.69 -11.31
CA ILE A 164 -23.11 -2.65 -10.81
C ILE A 164 -24.15 -1.91 -9.96
N ARG A 165 -23.70 -0.98 -9.11
CA ARG A 165 -24.61 -0.15 -8.29
C ARG A 165 -25.55 0.72 -9.13
N LEU A 166 -25.07 1.35 -10.19
CA LEU A 166 -25.91 2.11 -11.11
C LEU A 166 -26.90 1.21 -11.88
N SER A 167 -26.46 0.02 -12.27
CA SER A 167 -27.29 -0.93 -13.03
C SER A 167 -28.45 -1.51 -12.20
N LEU A 168 -28.25 -1.65 -10.89
CA LEU A 168 -29.24 -2.20 -9.95
C LEU A 168 -30.36 -1.22 -9.54
N GLU A 169 -30.35 0.01 -10.07
CA GLU A 169 -31.45 0.97 -9.88
C GLU A 169 -32.80 0.42 -10.38
N LYS A 170 -32.81 -0.57 -11.29
CA LYS A 170 -34.02 -1.04 -12.00
C LYS A 170 -34.64 -2.35 -11.51
N GLY A 171 -34.07 -3.04 -10.52
CA GLY A 171 -34.62 -4.31 -10.02
C GLY A 171 -34.07 -4.66 -8.64
N PHE A 172 -34.89 -4.53 -7.60
CA PHE A 172 -34.45 -4.66 -6.21
C PHE A 172 -34.59 -6.09 -5.69
N GLU A 173 -33.46 -6.78 -5.52
CA GLU A 173 -33.33 -7.87 -4.56
C GLU A 173 -32.31 -7.49 -3.46
N LYS A 174 -32.59 -7.85 -2.21
CA LYS A 174 -31.73 -7.51 -1.04
C LYS A 174 -30.34 -8.14 -1.12
N THR A 175 -30.22 -9.26 -1.82
CA THR A 175 -29.00 -10.04 -2.05
C THR A 175 -27.99 -9.28 -2.91
N ASP A 176 -28.45 -8.55 -3.92
CA ASP A 176 -27.57 -7.83 -4.85
C ASP A 176 -26.85 -6.65 -4.17
N PHE A 177 -27.52 -6.01 -3.20
CA PHE A 177 -26.90 -4.94 -2.44
C PHE A 177 -25.83 -5.43 -1.45
N GLN A 178 -25.97 -6.65 -0.92
CA GLN A 178 -24.93 -7.24 -0.08
C GLN A 178 -23.66 -7.48 -0.89
N LEU A 179 -23.78 -7.95 -2.13
CA LEU A 179 -22.64 -8.13 -3.02
C LEU A 179 -21.90 -6.81 -3.27
N ILE A 180 -22.62 -5.72 -3.56
CA ILE A 180 -22.02 -4.38 -3.73
C ILE A 180 -21.22 -3.99 -2.47
N ARG A 181 -21.81 -4.16 -1.29
CA ARG A 181 -21.13 -3.80 -0.03
C ARG A 181 -19.86 -4.62 0.18
N ILE A 182 -19.88 -5.92 -0.13
CA ILE A 182 -18.70 -6.78 -0.06
C ILE A 182 -17.61 -6.27 -1.02
N LEU A 183 -17.98 -5.91 -2.27
CA LEU A 183 -17.02 -5.40 -3.25
C LEU A 183 -16.37 -4.08 -2.79
N TYR A 184 -17.16 -3.11 -2.29
CA TYR A 184 -16.62 -1.86 -1.73
C TYR A 184 -15.71 -2.11 -0.51
N CYS A 185 -16.08 -3.04 0.38
CA CYS A 185 -15.22 -3.42 1.51
C CYS A 185 -13.89 -4.03 1.04
N PHE A 186 -13.92 -4.88 0.00
CA PHE A 186 -12.71 -5.46 -0.56
C PHE A 186 -11.82 -4.39 -1.19
N THR A 187 -12.40 -3.45 -1.94
CA THR A 187 -11.69 -2.28 -2.45
C THR A 187 -11.04 -1.48 -1.33
N LEU A 188 -11.73 -1.28 -0.20
CA LEU A 188 -11.17 -0.55 0.95
C LEU A 188 -9.95 -1.26 1.54
N ILE A 189 -10.02 -2.58 1.68
CA ILE A 189 -8.89 -3.40 2.15
C ILE A 189 -7.67 -3.24 1.22
N LEU A 190 -7.89 -3.26 -0.10
CA LEU A 190 -6.81 -3.10 -1.07
C LEU A 190 -6.19 -1.70 -1.02
N ILE A 191 -7.00 -0.64 -0.89
CA ILE A 191 -6.51 0.74 -0.72
C ILE A 191 -5.70 0.86 0.60
N CYS A 192 -6.13 0.19 1.66
CA CYS A 192 -5.35 0.12 2.90
C CYS A 192 -4.00 -0.57 2.68
N TYR A 193 -3.98 -1.70 1.97
CA TYR A 193 -2.74 -2.41 1.61
C TYR A 193 -1.83 -1.57 0.70
N ARG A 194 -2.40 -0.72 -0.16
CA ARG A 194 -1.65 0.24 -0.98
C ARG A 194 -0.88 1.30 -0.16
N THR A 195 -1.05 1.33 1.16
CA THR A 195 -0.24 2.15 2.08
C THR A 195 1.19 1.60 2.24
N PHE A 196 1.38 0.28 2.13
CA PHE A 196 2.68 -0.38 2.38
C PHE A 196 3.84 0.20 1.56
N PRO A 197 3.70 0.45 0.23
CA PRO A 197 4.78 1.01 -0.58
C PRO A 197 5.32 2.35 -0.10
N MET A 198 4.47 3.19 0.50
CA MET A 198 4.89 4.51 0.97
C MET A 198 5.90 4.43 2.11
N PHE A 199 5.92 3.33 2.87
CA PHE A 199 6.87 3.12 3.96
C PHE A 199 8.28 2.75 3.46
N TYR A 200 8.47 2.34 2.20
CA TYR A 200 9.81 2.07 1.65
C TYR A 200 10.71 3.31 1.66
N LEU A 201 10.15 4.51 1.54
CA LEU A 201 10.91 5.76 1.58
C LEU A 201 11.45 6.11 2.98
N SER A 202 10.92 5.47 4.03
CA SER A 202 11.43 5.68 5.38
C SER A 202 12.72 4.89 5.61
N LYS A 203 13.79 5.60 6.00
CA LYS A 203 15.08 5.00 6.38
C LYS A 203 14.95 3.97 7.51
N THR A 204 13.94 4.09 8.37
CA THR A 204 13.75 3.20 9.53
C THR A 204 12.85 2.00 9.25
N MET A 205 11.86 2.15 8.36
CA MET A 205 10.86 1.11 8.07
C MET A 205 11.16 0.34 6.79
N GLY A 206 11.80 0.97 5.80
CA GLY A 206 12.08 0.36 4.50
C GLY A 206 12.84 -0.95 4.60
N PRO A 207 14.01 -1.02 5.28
CA PRO A 207 14.73 -2.28 5.46
C PRO A 207 13.90 -3.36 6.18
N LYS A 208 13.05 -2.97 7.14
CA LYS A 208 12.17 -3.90 7.87
C LYS A 208 11.12 -4.53 6.98
N ILE A 209 10.54 -3.76 6.06
CA ILE A 209 9.57 -4.27 5.09
C ILE A 209 10.25 -5.24 4.12
N VAL A 210 11.46 -4.92 3.64
CA VAL A 210 12.24 -5.84 2.80
C VAL A 210 12.50 -7.17 3.51
N MET A 211 12.81 -7.14 4.81
CA MET A 211 12.97 -8.36 5.62
C MET A 211 11.68 -9.19 5.69
N ILE A 212 10.52 -8.56 5.96
CA ILE A 212 9.22 -9.26 6.02
C ILE A 212 8.96 -10.01 4.71
N TRP A 213 9.20 -9.37 3.56
CA TRP A 213 9.02 -10.01 2.26
C TRP A 213 9.91 -11.23 2.05
N LYS A 214 11.14 -11.19 2.55
CA LYS A 214 12.07 -12.33 2.47
C LYS A 214 11.64 -13.49 3.37
N MET A 215 10.98 -13.21 4.50
CA MET A 215 10.45 -14.23 5.41
C MET A 215 9.19 -14.93 4.90
N VAL A 216 8.50 -14.39 3.88
CA VAL A 216 7.30 -15.04 3.32
C VAL A 216 7.60 -16.45 2.80
N GLY A 217 8.81 -16.69 2.28
CA GLY A 217 9.24 -18.04 1.87
C GLY A 217 9.25 -19.04 3.03
N ASP A 218 9.76 -18.62 4.18
CA ASP A 218 9.82 -19.45 5.40
C ASP A 218 8.42 -19.73 5.94
N VAL A 219 7.53 -18.71 5.91
CA VAL A 219 6.11 -18.87 6.26
C VAL A 219 5.46 -19.93 5.37
N MET A 220 5.67 -19.87 4.05
CA MET A 220 5.06 -20.82 3.12
C MET A 220 5.55 -22.25 3.36
N PHE A 221 6.85 -22.43 3.58
CA PHE A 221 7.41 -23.74 3.92
C PHE A 221 6.83 -24.28 5.24
N PHE A 222 6.72 -23.43 6.25
CA PHE A 222 6.10 -23.77 7.53
C PHE A 222 4.63 -24.17 7.37
N LEU A 223 3.85 -23.42 6.58
CA LEU A 223 2.44 -23.73 6.32
C LEU A 223 2.27 -25.10 5.65
N CYS A 224 3.20 -25.52 4.78
CA CYS A 224 3.19 -26.87 4.21
C CYS A 224 3.38 -27.95 5.27
N ILE A 225 4.32 -27.77 6.21
CA ILE A 225 4.54 -28.70 7.31
C ILE A 225 3.31 -28.72 8.23
N LEU A 226 2.81 -27.55 8.62
CA LEU A 226 1.64 -27.40 9.47
C LEU A 226 0.41 -28.09 8.86
N ALA A 227 0.20 -27.96 7.55
CA ALA A 227 -0.91 -28.59 6.85
C ALA A 227 -0.90 -30.13 6.99
N VAL A 228 0.29 -30.76 6.98
CA VAL A 228 0.43 -32.20 7.22
C VAL A 228 -0.08 -32.59 8.60
N PHE A 229 0.32 -31.85 9.65
CA PHE A 229 -0.13 -32.12 11.02
C PHE A 229 -1.62 -31.82 11.21
N VAL A 230 -2.13 -30.73 10.62
CA VAL A 230 -3.55 -30.37 10.65
C VAL A 230 -4.41 -31.48 10.05
N VAL A 231 -4.04 -32.03 8.89
CA VAL A 231 -4.81 -33.12 8.26
C VAL A 231 -4.67 -34.42 9.06
N ALA A 232 -3.45 -34.74 9.53
CA ALA A 232 -3.17 -35.96 10.29
C ALA A 232 -3.94 -36.03 11.62
N TYR A 233 -4.23 -34.89 12.24
CA TYR A 233 -5.07 -34.81 13.44
C TYR A 233 -6.56 -34.60 13.11
N GLY A 234 -6.88 -33.68 12.20
CA GLY A 234 -8.24 -33.26 11.89
C GLY A 234 -9.13 -34.37 11.33
N VAL A 235 -8.58 -35.23 10.45
CA VAL A 235 -9.34 -36.33 9.85
C VAL A 235 -9.68 -37.41 10.89
N PRO A 236 -8.72 -37.98 11.64
CA PRO A 236 -9.05 -38.97 12.67
C PRO A 236 -9.95 -38.41 13.77
N ARG A 237 -9.73 -37.17 14.21
CA ARG A 237 -10.60 -36.50 15.20
C ARG A 237 -12.06 -36.53 14.74
N LEU A 238 -12.34 -36.04 13.53
CA LEU A 238 -13.70 -36.00 13.00
C LEU A 238 -14.28 -37.39 12.75
N ALA A 239 -13.47 -38.34 12.29
CA ALA A 239 -13.91 -39.72 12.11
C ALA A 239 -14.33 -40.40 13.43
N LEU A 240 -13.71 -40.01 14.55
CA LEU A 240 -14.00 -40.53 15.87
C LEU A 240 -15.17 -39.82 16.57
N THR A 241 -15.36 -38.52 16.32
CA THR A 241 -16.43 -37.73 16.95
C THR A 241 -17.72 -37.71 16.13
N GLU A 242 -17.65 -37.76 14.80
CA GLU A 242 -18.79 -37.67 13.87
C GLU A 242 -18.73 -38.80 12.79
N PRO A 243 -18.83 -40.10 13.18
CA PRO A 243 -18.56 -41.24 12.27
C PRO A 243 -19.53 -41.39 11.08
N ASP A 244 -20.80 -40.98 11.21
CA ASP A 244 -21.84 -41.18 10.17
C ASP A 244 -22.14 -39.92 9.34
N SER A 245 -21.16 -39.05 9.19
CA SER A 245 -21.27 -37.78 8.48
C SER A 245 -21.18 -37.94 6.95
N LYS A 246 -21.95 -37.14 6.21
CA LYS A 246 -21.95 -37.16 4.74
C LYS A 246 -20.88 -36.25 4.15
N PHE A 247 -20.24 -36.68 3.06
CA PHE A 247 -19.30 -35.84 2.30
C PHE A 247 -20.00 -34.57 1.79
N THR A 248 -19.68 -33.45 2.43
CA THR A 248 -20.22 -32.11 2.15
C THR A 248 -19.05 -31.13 2.20
N PRO A 249 -19.00 -30.07 1.37
CA PRO A 249 -17.92 -29.07 1.44
C PRO A 249 -17.72 -28.49 2.84
N ALA A 250 -18.82 -28.24 3.56
CA ALA A 250 -18.78 -27.79 4.95
C ALA A 250 -18.11 -28.81 5.90
N TYR A 251 -18.27 -30.11 5.64
CA TYR A 251 -17.62 -31.17 6.42
C TYR A 251 -16.13 -31.23 6.14
N THR A 252 -15.71 -31.06 4.88
CA THR A 252 -14.29 -30.95 4.50
C THR A 252 -13.65 -29.70 5.13
N GLU A 253 -14.36 -28.57 5.20
CA GLU A 253 -13.87 -27.36 5.87
C GLU A 253 -13.61 -27.59 7.37
N LYS A 254 -14.49 -28.33 8.06
CA LYS A 254 -14.31 -28.67 9.49
C LYS A 254 -12.97 -29.37 9.77
N VAL A 255 -12.46 -30.17 8.82
CA VAL A 255 -11.17 -30.88 8.94
C VAL A 255 -10.02 -29.92 9.18
N PHE A 256 -10.03 -28.77 8.52
CA PHE A 256 -8.99 -27.75 8.62
C PHE A 256 -9.31 -26.70 9.67
N ARG A 257 -10.58 -26.29 9.74
CA ARG A 257 -11.03 -25.21 10.63
C ARG A 257 -10.83 -25.56 12.10
N THR A 258 -11.14 -26.78 12.52
CA THR A 258 -11.09 -27.12 13.94
C THR A 258 -9.66 -27.14 14.49
N PRO A 259 -8.71 -27.88 13.88
CA PRO A 259 -7.31 -27.87 14.33
C PRO A 259 -6.68 -26.48 14.28
N TYR A 260 -7.05 -25.67 13.27
CA TYR A 260 -6.56 -24.30 13.14
C TYR A 260 -6.89 -23.42 14.34
N TRP A 261 -8.16 -23.40 14.78
CA TRP A 261 -8.56 -22.62 15.96
C TRP A 261 -7.96 -23.17 17.25
N GLN A 262 -7.85 -24.50 17.36
CA GLN A 262 -7.21 -25.14 18.52
C GLN A 262 -5.73 -24.74 18.66
N MET A 263 -4.97 -24.63 17.57
CA MET A 263 -3.59 -24.10 17.60
C MET A 263 -3.52 -22.70 18.25
N HIS A 264 -4.54 -21.86 18.05
CA HIS A 264 -4.64 -20.53 18.66
C HIS A 264 -5.17 -20.53 20.10
N GLY A 265 -5.47 -21.69 20.67
CA GLY A 265 -5.95 -21.83 22.05
C GLY A 265 -7.48 -21.79 22.19
N GLU A 266 -8.23 -21.72 21.09
CA GLU A 266 -9.69 -21.88 21.13
C GLU A 266 -10.04 -23.38 21.24
N LEU A 267 -10.08 -23.85 22.48
CA LEU A 267 -10.49 -25.21 22.82
C LEU A 267 -12.02 -25.26 22.82
N LEU A 268 -12.60 -25.37 21.61
CA LEU A 268 -14.04 -25.33 21.29
C LEU A 268 -14.98 -26.19 22.18
N TYR A 269 -14.45 -27.07 23.04
CA TYR A 269 -15.22 -28.03 23.84
C TYR A 269 -14.84 -28.06 25.33
N LEU A 270 -13.80 -27.33 25.76
CA LEU A 270 -13.37 -27.34 27.16
C LEU A 270 -13.96 -26.21 28.01
N GLU A 271 -14.47 -25.13 27.41
CA GLU A 271 -14.97 -23.96 28.16
C GLU A 271 -16.45 -24.06 28.60
N GLU A 272 -17.28 -24.88 27.96
CA GLU A 272 -18.74 -24.84 28.22
C GLU A 272 -19.32 -25.97 29.08
N GLY A 273 -18.59 -27.06 29.36
CA GLY A 273 -19.16 -28.19 30.14
C GLY A 273 -20.43 -28.84 29.53
N GLU A 274 -20.81 -28.42 28.31
CA GLU A 274 -21.94 -28.92 27.51
C GLU A 274 -21.48 -29.71 26.27
N GLY A 275 -20.19 -30.03 26.17
CA GLY A 275 -19.69 -30.97 25.17
C GLY A 275 -20.07 -32.42 25.52
N PRO A 276 -20.37 -33.29 24.54
CA PRO A 276 -20.48 -34.73 24.82
C PRO A 276 -19.19 -35.22 25.46
N ASP A 277 -19.26 -36.13 26.46
CA ASP A 277 -18.09 -36.78 27.06
C ASP A 277 -17.25 -37.41 25.93
N LEU A 278 -16.22 -36.67 25.50
CA LEU A 278 -15.34 -37.13 24.45
C LEU A 278 -14.54 -38.31 25.00
N PRO A 279 -14.37 -39.39 24.23
CA PRO A 279 -13.57 -40.51 24.68
C PRO A 279 -12.13 -40.05 24.97
N TRP A 280 -11.53 -40.58 26.04
CA TRP A 280 -10.19 -40.21 26.52
C TRP A 280 -9.09 -40.22 25.44
N TYR A 281 -9.26 -41.02 24.38
CA TYR A 281 -8.32 -41.08 23.27
C TYR A 281 -8.37 -39.82 22.38
N VAL A 282 -9.53 -39.15 22.26
CA VAL A 282 -9.66 -37.88 21.51
C VAL A 282 -8.92 -36.78 22.26
N ASP A 283 -9.10 -36.68 23.57
CA ASP A 283 -8.39 -35.74 24.44
C ASP A 283 -6.88 -35.98 24.40
N PHE A 284 -6.47 -37.26 24.41
CA PHE A 284 -5.06 -37.63 24.28
C PHE A 284 -4.48 -37.22 22.91
N MET A 285 -5.22 -37.40 21.82
CA MET A 285 -4.82 -36.95 20.49
C MET A 285 -4.72 -35.43 20.41
N GLU A 286 -5.64 -34.71 21.04
CA GLU A 286 -5.62 -33.25 21.13
C GLU A 286 -4.42 -32.75 21.92
N ALA A 287 -4.14 -33.34 23.09
CA ALA A 287 -2.95 -33.00 23.88
C ALA A 287 -1.65 -33.24 23.08
N GLY A 288 -1.58 -34.35 22.33
CA GLY A 288 -0.45 -34.65 21.45
C GLY A 288 -0.31 -33.65 20.30
N TYR A 289 -1.41 -33.30 19.64
CA TYR A 289 -1.45 -32.28 18.60
C TYR A 289 -0.97 -30.92 19.11
N MET A 290 -1.50 -30.47 20.25
CA MET A 290 -1.14 -29.19 20.87
C MET A 290 0.34 -29.14 21.27
N LEU A 291 0.89 -30.23 21.79
CA LEU A 291 2.31 -30.31 22.10
C LEU A 291 3.16 -30.17 20.82
N LEU A 292 2.84 -30.93 19.77
CA LEU A 292 3.61 -30.91 18.53
C LEU A 292 3.49 -29.56 17.81
N VAL A 293 2.30 -28.99 17.70
CA VAL A 293 2.11 -27.73 16.97
C VAL A 293 2.59 -26.54 17.81
N ASN A 294 2.10 -26.39 19.05
CA ASN A 294 2.35 -25.17 19.80
C ASN A 294 3.71 -25.14 20.49
N VAL A 295 4.19 -26.28 20.98
CA VAL A 295 5.49 -26.33 21.68
C VAL A 295 6.64 -26.57 20.71
N MET A 296 6.45 -27.40 19.68
CA MET A 296 7.53 -27.69 18.73
C MET A 296 7.48 -26.81 17.49
N LEU A 297 6.41 -26.85 16.69
CA LEU A 297 6.38 -26.20 15.39
C LEU A 297 6.37 -24.66 15.48
N LEU A 298 5.54 -24.05 16.34
CA LEU A 298 5.54 -22.59 16.48
C LEU A 298 6.89 -22.04 16.97
N ASN A 299 7.54 -22.74 17.90
CA ASN A 299 8.87 -22.36 18.38
C ASN A 299 9.95 -22.54 17.30
N LEU A 300 9.83 -23.57 16.45
CA LEU A 300 10.69 -23.72 15.28
C LEU A 300 10.49 -22.58 14.27
N LEU A 301 9.24 -22.14 14.04
CA LEU A 301 8.96 -21.00 13.17
C LEU A 301 9.62 -19.72 13.68
N ILE A 302 9.53 -19.45 14.98
CA ILE A 302 10.19 -18.30 15.61
C ILE A 302 11.72 -18.39 15.42
N ALA A 303 12.31 -19.58 15.57
CA ALA A 303 13.73 -19.80 15.34
C ALA A 303 14.13 -19.57 13.87
N LEU A 304 13.32 -20.06 12.92
CA LEU A 304 13.54 -19.84 11.48
C LEU A 304 13.46 -18.35 11.11
N PHE A 305 12.47 -17.62 11.63
CA PHE A 305 12.40 -16.17 11.41
C PHE A 305 13.61 -15.44 11.99
N THR A 306 14.05 -15.80 13.19
CA THR A 306 15.23 -15.18 13.81
C THR A 306 16.47 -15.40 12.95
N PHE A 307 16.67 -16.62 12.47
CA PHE A 307 17.78 -16.95 11.58
C PHE A 307 17.72 -16.16 10.25
N THR A 308 16.55 -16.09 9.61
CA THR A 308 16.38 -15.34 8.36
C THR A 308 16.53 -13.83 8.57
N ILE A 309 16.05 -13.28 9.69
CA ILE A 309 16.23 -11.87 10.04
C ILE A 309 17.71 -11.54 10.10
N GLU A 310 18.50 -12.31 10.86
CA GLU A 310 19.94 -12.07 11.02
C GLU A 310 20.67 -12.12 9.67
N HIS A 311 20.39 -13.13 8.85
CA HIS A 311 21.05 -13.28 7.54
C HIS A 311 20.64 -12.20 6.53
N VAL A 312 19.36 -11.82 6.49
CA VAL A 312 18.85 -10.81 5.55
C VAL A 312 19.24 -9.41 6.00
N GLN A 313 19.33 -9.13 7.30
CA GLN A 313 19.67 -7.81 7.83
C GLN A 313 21.04 -7.31 7.34
N GLU A 314 22.00 -8.21 7.13
CA GLU A 314 23.33 -7.87 6.58
C GLU A 314 23.26 -7.22 5.19
N HIS A 315 22.27 -7.60 4.36
CA HIS A 315 22.11 -7.12 2.99
C HIS A 315 20.88 -6.22 2.80
N ALA A 316 20.01 -6.13 3.81
CA ALA A 316 18.73 -5.39 3.73
C ALA A 316 18.94 -3.91 3.41
N HIS A 317 20.03 -3.30 3.89
CA HIS A 317 20.36 -1.91 3.58
C HIS A 317 20.67 -1.70 2.09
N GLN A 318 21.37 -2.64 1.46
CA GLN A 318 21.69 -2.56 0.03
C GLN A 318 20.43 -2.68 -0.82
N TYR A 319 19.57 -3.66 -0.52
CA TYR A 319 18.28 -3.82 -1.19
C TYR A 319 17.41 -2.58 -1.04
N TRP A 320 17.27 -2.07 0.19
CA TRP A 320 16.49 -0.87 0.44
C TRP A 320 17.05 0.36 -0.30
N SER A 321 18.37 0.55 -0.30
CA SER A 321 19.04 1.66 -0.99
C SER A 321 18.77 1.65 -2.50
N TYR A 322 18.75 0.48 -3.11
CA TYR A 322 18.41 0.30 -4.51
C TYR A 322 16.94 0.63 -4.80
N TYR A 323 16.00 0.04 -4.04
CA TYR A 323 14.57 0.34 -4.22
C TYR A 323 14.23 1.80 -3.96
N ARG A 324 14.95 2.45 -3.03
CA ARG A 324 14.76 3.85 -2.72
C ARG A 324 15.03 4.75 -3.93
N TYR A 325 16.01 4.42 -4.76
CA TYR A 325 16.32 5.18 -5.97
C TYR A 325 15.13 5.21 -6.93
N ASP A 326 14.57 4.04 -7.25
CA ASP A 326 13.43 3.91 -8.18
C ASP A 326 12.25 4.78 -7.71
N VAL A 327 11.95 4.74 -6.40
CA VAL A 327 10.86 5.54 -5.83
C VAL A 327 11.17 7.04 -5.86
N ILE A 328 12.40 7.47 -5.56
CA ILE A 328 12.77 8.89 -5.63
C ILE A 328 12.62 9.42 -7.07
N GLN A 329 13.09 8.65 -8.05
CA GLN A 329 12.96 8.99 -9.46
C GLN A 329 11.48 9.12 -9.87
N GLU A 330 10.64 8.19 -9.41
CA GLU A 330 9.19 8.25 -9.66
C GLU A 330 8.55 9.55 -9.13
N TYR A 331 8.88 9.96 -7.90
CA TYR A 331 8.34 11.20 -7.32
C TYR A 331 8.93 12.47 -7.93
N HIS A 332 10.15 12.41 -8.47
CA HIS A 332 10.75 13.50 -9.22
C HIS A 332 9.93 13.81 -10.47
N ASP A 333 9.58 12.77 -11.25
CA ASP A 333 8.93 12.90 -12.55
C ASP A 333 7.40 13.11 -12.49
N ARG A 334 6.80 12.87 -11.31
CA ARG A 334 5.37 13.09 -11.08
C ARG A 334 4.97 14.57 -11.21
N PRO A 335 3.80 14.87 -11.82
CA PRO A 335 3.28 16.22 -11.90
C PRO A 335 2.89 16.76 -10.51
N LEU A 336 2.63 18.07 -10.44
CA LEU A 336 2.31 18.79 -9.21
C LEU A 336 0.93 18.39 -8.65
N GLY A 337 0.86 18.15 -7.34
CA GLY A 337 -0.38 17.99 -6.57
C GLY A 337 -0.86 16.54 -6.40
N PRO A 338 -1.26 16.10 -5.19
CA PRO A 338 -1.82 14.76 -4.97
C PRO A 338 -3.36 14.77 -5.12
N GLY A 339 -3.96 13.62 -5.43
CA GLY A 339 -5.41 13.45 -5.40
C GLY A 339 -6.15 14.40 -6.36
N PRO A 340 -7.26 15.06 -5.96
CA PRO A 340 -8.04 15.92 -6.85
C PRO A 340 -7.26 17.13 -7.41
N LEU A 341 -6.22 17.57 -6.70
CA LEU A 341 -5.36 18.67 -7.13
C LEU A 341 -4.43 18.26 -8.29
N LEU A 342 -4.23 16.96 -8.51
CA LEU A 342 -3.48 16.42 -9.64
C LEU A 342 -4.11 16.82 -10.98
N LEU A 343 -5.45 16.93 -11.05
CA LEU A 343 -6.13 17.40 -12.27
C LEU A 343 -5.64 18.76 -12.72
N ILE A 344 -5.42 19.68 -11.78
CA ILE A 344 -4.94 21.03 -12.09
C ILE A 344 -3.50 20.95 -12.64
N GLY A 345 -2.65 20.12 -12.03
CA GLY A 345 -1.29 19.88 -12.51
C GLY A 345 -1.24 19.23 -13.90
N LEU A 346 -2.11 18.25 -14.16
CA LEU A 346 -2.23 17.59 -15.47
C LEU A 346 -2.73 18.55 -16.55
N VAL A 347 -3.78 19.33 -16.26
CA VAL A 347 -4.31 20.34 -17.17
C VAL A 347 -3.26 21.41 -17.47
N TRP A 348 -2.52 21.86 -16.46
CA TRP A 348 -1.44 22.83 -16.66
C TRP A 348 -0.30 22.28 -17.53
N LYS A 349 0.13 21.03 -17.29
CA LYS A 349 1.18 20.39 -18.08
C LYS A 349 0.73 20.14 -19.53
N LEU A 350 -0.53 19.76 -19.74
CA LEU A 350 -1.11 19.64 -21.08
C LEU A 350 -1.22 20.99 -21.78
N TRP A 351 -1.59 22.05 -21.06
CA TRP A 351 -1.64 23.41 -21.59
C TRP A 351 -0.27 23.91 -22.02
N GLN A 352 0.78 23.65 -21.24
CA GLN A 352 2.16 23.96 -21.61
C GLN A 352 2.63 23.18 -22.85
N HIS A 353 2.31 21.89 -22.94
CA HIS A 353 2.67 21.08 -24.09
C HIS A 353 2.00 21.59 -25.39
N TYR A 354 0.71 21.93 -25.30
CA TYR A 354 -0.04 22.50 -26.41
C TYR A 354 0.43 23.93 -26.78
N GLY A 355 0.92 24.71 -25.81
CA GLY A 355 1.54 26.02 -26.03
C GLY A 355 2.91 25.92 -26.71
N ALA A 356 3.71 24.91 -26.34
CA ALA A 356 5.02 24.63 -26.94
C ALA A 356 4.90 24.15 -28.40
N GLU A 357 3.88 23.36 -28.74
CA GLU A 357 3.60 22.95 -30.13
C GLU A 357 3.11 24.11 -31.01
N ASN A 358 2.52 25.16 -30.43
CA ASN A 358 2.02 26.33 -31.16
C ASN A 358 3.02 27.51 -31.24
N GLY A 359 4.28 27.32 -30.83
CA GLY A 359 5.38 28.21 -31.18
C GLY A 359 5.42 29.58 -30.49
N ASP A 360 4.86 29.72 -29.28
CA ASP A 360 4.99 30.96 -28.51
C ASP A 360 6.15 30.86 -27.48
N THR A 361 7.39 30.90 -27.99
CA THR A 361 8.63 30.89 -27.18
C THR A 361 8.95 32.25 -26.53
N SER A 362 7.98 33.16 -26.43
CA SER A 362 8.22 34.51 -25.92
C SER A 362 7.96 34.71 -24.42
N ASN A 363 7.39 33.73 -23.71
CA ASN A 363 7.03 33.85 -22.28
C ASN A 363 7.40 32.62 -21.45
N ASN A 364 8.61 32.07 -21.64
CA ASN A 364 9.13 31.04 -20.74
C ASN A 364 10.27 31.60 -19.86
N PRO A 365 9.99 32.08 -18.64
CA PRO A 365 11.03 32.41 -17.69
C PRO A 365 11.61 31.18 -16.97
N PHE A 366 11.27 29.95 -17.38
CA PHE A 366 11.60 28.71 -16.69
C PHE A 366 12.27 27.64 -17.57
N SER A 367 13.06 28.04 -18.56
CA SER A 367 14.00 27.12 -19.22
C SER A 367 15.40 27.29 -18.66
N GLU A 368 15.67 26.65 -17.52
CA GLU A 368 16.96 26.08 -17.14
C GLU A 368 16.78 25.10 -15.97
#